data_AF-A0A5A7S8I5-F1
#
_entry.id   AF-A0A5A7S8I5-F1
#
_cell.length_a   1.000
_cell.length_b   1.000
_cell.length_c   1.000
_cell.angle_alpha   90.00
_cell.angle_beta   90.00
_cell.angle_gamma   90.00
#
_symmetry.space_group_name_H-M   'P 1'
#
loop_
_entity.id
_entity.type
_entity.pdbx_description
1 polymer ?
#
loop_
_entity_poly.entity_id
_entity_poly.type
_entity_poly.pdbx_seq_one_letter_code
_entity_poly.pdbx_strand_id
1 'polypeptide(L)'
;MLIFSEPYEAKNGAVIVSVSRTSWGGRADRPVGMYTIRDDSTTWTPAIDINRVALIGACTGFVAAALSTAAVLRRPPWPEMTERTMIAIAQARAAESRR
;
A
#
# COMPACT_ATOMS: atom_id res chain seq x y z
N MET A 1 23.33 13.08 -2.76
CA MET A 1 23.34 14.41 -2.10
C MET A 1 22.01 15.09 -2.41
N LEU A 2 21.51 15.98 -1.53
CA LEU A 2 20.38 16.84 -1.86
C LEU A 2 20.90 18.08 -2.60
N ILE A 3 20.23 18.47 -3.66
CA ILE A 3 20.50 19.68 -4.43
C ILE A 3 19.27 20.57 -4.30
N PHE A 4 19.52 21.84 -3.99
CA PHE A 4 18.49 22.88 -3.95
C PHE A 4 18.62 23.70 -5.22
N SER A 5 17.50 23.97 -5.89
CA SER A 5 17.50 24.88 -7.03
C SER A 5 17.72 26.32 -6.59
N GLU A 6 18.05 27.17 -7.56
CA GLU A 6 17.95 28.61 -7.36
C GLU A 6 16.52 28.97 -6.90
N PRO A 7 16.39 29.88 -5.91
CA PRO A 7 15.08 30.36 -5.48
C PRO A 7 14.34 31.04 -6.62
N TYR A 8 13.14 30.59 -6.92
CA TYR A 8 12.27 31.19 -7.91
C TYR A 8 11.15 31.98 -7.21
N GLU A 9 11.10 33.29 -7.46
CA GLU A 9 10.03 34.14 -6.95
C GLU A 9 8.82 34.06 -7.88
N ALA A 10 7.73 33.47 -7.37
CA ALA A 10 6.47 33.35 -8.08
C ALA A 10 5.71 34.69 -8.05
N LYS A 11 4.82 34.89 -9.03
CA LYS A 11 4.04 36.13 -9.20
C LYS A 11 3.20 36.55 -7.98
N ASN A 12 2.96 35.63 -7.05
CA ASN A 12 2.20 35.85 -5.83
C ASN A 12 3.10 36.20 -4.62
N GLY A 13 4.38 36.50 -4.83
CA GLY A 13 5.36 36.79 -3.77
C GLY A 13 5.87 35.55 -3.04
N ALA A 14 5.48 34.34 -3.46
CA ALA A 14 5.99 33.12 -2.86
C ALA A 14 7.36 32.75 -3.46
N VAL A 15 8.30 32.38 -2.62
CA VAL A 15 9.60 31.84 -3.04
C VAL A 15 9.52 30.32 -3.11
N ILE A 16 9.83 29.75 -4.27
CA ILE A 16 9.82 28.32 -4.52
C ILE A 16 11.26 27.82 -4.61
N VAL A 17 11.59 26.82 -3.79
CA VAL A 17 12.89 26.14 -3.83
C VAL A 17 12.63 24.66 -4.07
N SER A 18 13.00 24.17 -5.26
CA SER A 18 12.88 22.75 -5.57
C SER A 18 14.05 21.98 -4.99
N VAL A 19 13.76 20.76 -4.54
CA VAL A 19 14.74 19.86 -3.93
C VAL A 19 14.80 18.59 -4.76
N SER A 20 15.98 18.30 -5.29
CA SER A 20 16.28 17.07 -5.99
C SER A 20 17.36 16.28 -5.24
N ARG A 21 17.46 14.99 -5.55
CA ARG A 21 18.52 14.12 -5.07
C ARG A 21 19.36 13.70 -6.25
N THR A 22 20.67 13.97 -6.15
CA THR A 22 21.65 13.52 -7.14
C THR A 22 21.51 12.02 -7.32
N SER A 23 21.35 11.60 -8.58
CA SER A 23 21.43 10.19 -8.91
C SER A 23 22.86 9.80 -9.29
N TRP A 24 23.25 8.58 -8.97
CA TRP A 24 24.53 8.03 -9.41
C TRP A 24 24.39 7.35 -10.78
N GLY A 25 25.46 7.39 -11.58
CA GLY A 25 25.57 6.62 -12.82
C GLY A 25 24.81 7.19 -14.04
N GLY A 26 24.85 8.50 -14.26
CA GLY A 26 24.31 9.14 -15.48
C GLY A 26 22.78 9.18 -15.59
N ARG A 27 22.07 8.80 -14.52
CA ARG A 27 20.61 8.92 -14.42
C ARG A 27 20.23 10.37 -14.08
N ALA A 28 19.07 10.80 -14.56
CA ALA A 28 18.51 12.09 -14.19
C ALA A 28 18.32 12.21 -12.67
N ASP A 29 18.51 13.42 -12.14
CA ASP A 29 18.28 13.72 -10.74
C ASP A 29 16.84 13.45 -10.34
N ARG A 30 16.65 12.85 -9.17
CA ARG A 30 15.33 12.44 -8.71
C ARG A 30 14.68 13.59 -7.93
N PRO A 31 13.51 14.09 -8.34
CA PRO A 31 12.80 15.10 -7.56
C PRO A 31 12.39 14.50 -6.21
N VAL A 32 12.60 15.28 -5.14
CA VAL A 32 12.23 14.92 -3.76
C VAL A 32 11.00 15.71 -3.35
N GLY A 33 10.93 16.98 -3.74
CA GLY A 33 9.81 17.88 -3.46
C GLY A 33 10.20 19.33 -3.66
N MET A 34 9.40 20.24 -3.12
CA MET A 34 9.65 21.68 -3.17
C MET A 34 9.20 22.34 -1.88
N TYR A 35 9.95 23.35 -1.46
CA TYR A 35 9.51 24.30 -0.45
C TYR A 35 8.81 25.48 -1.12
N THR A 36 7.70 25.91 -0.54
CA THR A 36 7.02 27.16 -0.87
C THR A 36 7.07 28.04 0.37
N ILE A 37 7.84 29.11 0.29
CA ILE A 37 8.05 30.08 1.38
C ILE A 37 7.23 31.32 1.06
N ARG A 38 6.47 31.79 2.04
CA ARG A 38 5.72 33.06 2.04
C ARG A 38 6.09 33.82 3.30
N ASP A 39 5.69 35.08 3.38
CA ASP A 39 6.00 35.96 4.52
C ASP A 39 5.55 35.37 5.87
N ASP A 40 4.46 34.61 5.88
CA ASP A 40 3.82 34.07 7.09
C ASP A 40 4.06 32.57 7.32
N SER A 41 4.53 31.84 6.30
CA SER A 41 4.47 30.38 6.30
C SER A 41 5.48 29.74 5.35
N THR A 42 5.94 28.55 5.74
CA THR A 42 6.76 27.68 4.88
C THR A 42 6.06 26.33 4.75
N THR A 43 5.75 25.94 3.51
CA THR A 43 5.08 24.67 3.20
C THR A 43 6.02 23.75 2.42
N TRP A 44 6.07 22.49 2.81
CA TRP A 44 6.76 21.44 2.06
C TRP A 44 5.77 20.64 1.22
N THR A 45 6.03 20.55 -0.09
CA THR A 45 5.27 19.70 -1.01
C THR A 45 6.15 18.56 -1.52
N PRO A 46 5.90 17.30 -1.13
CA PRO A 46 6.73 16.18 -1.56
C PRO A 46 6.42 15.78 -3.01
N ALA A 47 7.44 15.34 -3.76
CA ALA A 47 7.30 14.80 -5.11
C ALA A 47 6.98 13.29 -5.06
N ILE A 48 5.78 12.95 -4.56
CA ILE A 48 5.29 11.56 -4.45
C ILE A 48 4.33 11.26 -5.59
N ASP A 49 4.58 10.16 -6.30
CA ASP A 49 3.66 9.60 -7.28
C ASP A 49 2.58 8.76 -6.56
N ILE A 50 1.46 9.42 -6.26
CA ILE A 50 0.32 8.81 -5.57
C ILE A 50 -0.28 7.66 -6.40
N ASN A 51 -0.27 7.76 -7.72
CA ASN A 51 -0.81 6.72 -8.60
C ASN A 51 0.01 5.44 -8.51
N ARG A 52 1.34 5.55 -8.45
CA ARG A 52 2.22 4.39 -8.21
C ARG A 52 1.96 3.76 -6.85
N VAL A 53 1.79 4.57 -5.80
CA VAL A 53 1.49 4.05 -4.45
C VAL A 53 0.15 3.31 -4.46
N ALA A 54 -0.88 3.91 -5.06
CA ALA A 54 -2.20 3.29 -5.20
C ALA A 54 -2.13 1.97 -5.99
N LEU A 55 -1.37 1.94 -7.08
CA LEU A 55 -1.17 0.75 -7.89
C LEU A 55 -0.49 -0.37 -7.10
N ILE A 56 0.57 -0.06 -6.34
CA ILE A 56 1.24 -1.05 -5.48
C ILE A 56 0.25 -1.62 -4.45
N GLY A 57 -0.54 -0.76 -3.81
CA GLY A 57 -1.58 -1.17 -2.87
C GLY A 57 -2.64 -2.08 -3.51
N ALA A 58 -3.16 -1.68 -4.68
CA ALA A 58 -4.15 -2.45 -5.43
C ALA A 58 -3.61 -3.81 -5.88
N CYS A 59 -2.41 -3.86 -6.44
CA CYS A 59 -1.77 -5.12 -6.86
C CYS A 59 -1.52 -6.05 -5.66
N THR A 60 -1.04 -5.50 -4.54
CA THR A 60 -0.79 -6.30 -3.33
C THR A 60 -2.09 -6.87 -2.76
N GLY A 61 -3.14 -6.04 -2.66
CA GLY A 61 -4.46 -6.47 -2.21
C GLY A 61 -5.08 -7.50 -3.15
N PHE A 62 -4.92 -7.32 -4.46
CA PHE A 62 -5.40 -8.27 -5.47
C PHE A 62 -4.70 -9.63 -5.35
N VAL A 63 -3.37 -9.65 -5.21
CA VAL A 63 -2.62 -10.89 -4.99
C VAL A 63 -3.04 -11.58 -3.69
N ALA A 64 -3.17 -10.83 -2.60
CA ALA A 64 -3.62 -11.37 -1.32
C ALA A 64 -5.04 -11.98 -1.42
N ALA A 65 -5.97 -11.30 -2.09
CA ALA A 65 -7.33 -11.78 -2.32
C ALA A 65 -7.34 -13.03 -3.21
N ALA A 66 -6.54 -13.05 -4.28
CA ALA A 66 -6.41 -14.20 -5.16
C ALA A 66 -5.87 -15.42 -4.43
N LEU A 67 -4.81 -15.25 -3.63
CA LEU A 67 -4.23 -16.33 -2.82
C LEU A 67 -5.19 -16.83 -1.74
N SER A 68 -5.90 -15.92 -1.06
CA SER A 68 -6.92 -16.29 -0.07
C SER A 68 -8.05 -17.09 -0.70
N THR A 69 -8.55 -16.65 -1.85
CA THR A 69 -9.57 -17.36 -2.61
C THR A 69 -9.07 -18.74 -3.06
N ALA A 70 -7.85 -18.82 -3.59
CA ALA A 70 -7.24 -20.08 -3.99
C ALA A 70 -7.05 -21.03 -2.79
N ALA A 71 -6.69 -20.50 -1.62
CA ALA A 71 -6.56 -21.28 -0.40
C ALA A 71 -7.91 -21.89 0.02
N VAL A 72 -8.97 -21.08 0.04
CA VAL A 72 -10.35 -21.54 0.33
C VAL A 72 -10.81 -22.59 -0.68
N LEU A 73 -10.49 -22.43 -1.97
CA LEU A 73 -10.87 -23.42 -2.98
C LEU A 73 -10.09 -24.73 -2.87
N ARG A 74 -8.79 -24.68 -2.52
CA ARG A 74 -7.93 -25.88 -2.40
C ARG A 74 -8.15 -26.65 -1.12
N ARG A 75 -8.39 -25.96 -0.01
CA ARG A 75 -8.64 -26.53 1.31
C ARG A 75 -9.77 -25.73 1.93
N PRO A 76 -11.01 -26.08 1.60
CA PRO A 76 -12.15 -25.37 2.17
C PRO A 76 -12.04 -25.38 3.70
N PRO A 77 -12.30 -24.24 4.36
CA PRO A 77 -12.24 -24.17 5.81
C PRO A 77 -13.38 -24.97 6.46
N TRP A 78 -14.39 -25.38 5.70
CA TRP A 78 -15.45 -26.25 6.19
C TRP A 78 -15.04 -27.73 6.13
N PRO A 79 -15.56 -28.56 7.06
CA PRO A 79 -15.33 -29.99 7.04
C PRO A 79 -15.79 -30.60 5.71
N GLU A 80 -15.08 -31.63 5.25
CA GLU A 80 -15.51 -32.44 4.10
C GLU A 80 -16.95 -32.94 4.34
N MET A 81 -17.89 -32.48 3.51
CA MET A 81 -19.32 -32.82 3.62
C MET A 81 -19.62 -34.21 3.05
N THR A 82 -18.80 -35.19 3.44
CA THR A 82 -19.04 -36.60 3.12
C THR A 82 -20.02 -37.19 4.14
N GLU A 83 -20.83 -38.15 3.72
CA GLU A 83 -21.75 -38.90 4.57
C GLU A 83 -21.09 -39.39 5.87
N ARG A 84 -19.86 -39.92 5.77
CA ARG A 84 -19.07 -40.39 6.91
C ARG A 84 -18.80 -39.30 7.95
N THR A 85 -18.40 -38.11 7.50
CA THR A 85 -18.14 -36.96 8.39
C THR A 85 -19.42 -36.50 9.07
N MET A 86 -20.54 -36.48 8.34
CA MET A 86 -21.85 -36.09 8.88
C MET A 86 -22.34 -37.08 9.95
N ILE A 87 -22.18 -38.40 9.71
CA ILE A 87 -22.52 -39.44 10.70
C ILE A 87 -21.65 -39.29 11.94
N ALA A 88 -20.34 -39.08 11.79
CA ALA A 88 -19.42 -38.89 12.91
C ALA A 88 -19.78 -37.67 13.76
N ILE A 89 -20.12 -36.54 13.12
CA ILE A 89 -20.58 -35.32 13.80
C ILE A 89 -21.91 -35.58 14.55
N ALA A 90 -22.87 -36.28 13.93
CA ALA A 90 -24.14 -36.60 14.56
C ALA A 90 -23.98 -37.53 15.77
N GLN A 91 -23.08 -38.52 15.69
CA GLN A 91 -22.77 -39.40 16.80
C GLN A 91 -22.09 -38.67 17.95
N ALA A 92 -21.15 -37.76 17.66
CA ALA A 92 -20.52 -36.93 18.69
C ALA A 92 -21.55 -36.07 19.43
N ARG A 93 -22.49 -35.44 18.71
CA ARG A 93 -23.62 -34.68 19.28
C ARG A 93 -24.52 -35.54 20.17
N ALA A 94 -24.81 -36.77 19.76
CA ALA A 94 -25.65 -37.70 20.53
C ALA A 94 -24.96 -38.27 21.78
N ALA A 95 -23.63 -38.39 21.77
CA ALA A 95 -22.84 -38.81 22.92
C ALA A 95 -22.75 -37.70 23.98
N GLU A 96 -22.67 -36.44 23.54
CA GLU A 96 -22.65 -35.27 24.42
C GLU A 96 -24.01 -35.04 25.10
N SER A 97 -25.12 -35.20 24.38
CA SER A 97 -26.46 -35.07 24.96
C SER A 97 -26.86 -36.19 25.93
N ARG A 98 -26.10 -37.29 25.96
CA ARG A 98 -26.28 -38.40 26.92
C ARG A 98 -25.46 -38.24 28.20
N ARG A 99 -24.54 -37.29 28.27
CA ARG A 99 -23.78 -36.95 29.48
C ARG A 99 -24.50 -35.89 30.28
#